data_AF-A0A4U0ZTI5-F1
#
_entry.id   AF-A0A4U0ZTI5-F1
#
_cell.length_a   1.000
_cell.length_b   1.000
_cell.length_c   1.000
_cell.angle_alpha   90.00
_cell.angle_beta   90.00
_cell.angle_gamma   90.00
#
_symmetry.space_group_name_H-M   'P 1'
#
loop_
_entity.id
_entity.type
_entity.pdbx_description
1 polymer ?
#
loop_
_entity_poly.entity_id
_entity_poly.type
_entity_poly.pdbx_seq_one_letter_code
_entity_poly.pdbx_strand_id
1 'polypeptide(L)'
;MSAVGNTRERAKLITRKSRLSIRCQCRLLHVPRSMVYYQLSGESAENLQLMEKIDRLHLDDPSAGSRRMYKYLRRSTGKKIGRERVRRLMRGRGVETDLKLCVISKNSQVVV
;
A
#
# COMPACT_ATOMS: atom_id res chain seq x y z
N MET A 1 26.75 6.11 -22.06
CA MET A 1 25.63 6.64 -21.23
C MET A 1 25.26 5.56 -20.25
N SER A 2 26.00 5.52 -19.16
CA SER A 2 26.27 4.29 -18.40
C SER A 2 25.10 3.89 -17.52
N ALA A 3 24.82 2.59 -17.50
CA ALA A 3 23.84 1.92 -16.66
C ALA A 3 23.92 2.40 -15.20
N VAL A 4 22.95 3.20 -14.75
CA VAL A 4 22.87 3.59 -13.35
C VAL A 4 21.80 2.71 -12.70
N GLY A 5 22.20 1.98 -11.66
CA GLY A 5 21.37 0.98 -10.97
C GLY A 5 20.09 1.52 -10.32
N ASN A 6 19.49 0.73 -9.42
CA ASN A 6 18.15 0.97 -8.88
C ASN A 6 17.99 2.37 -8.25
N THR A 7 17.08 3.19 -8.80
CA THR A 7 16.77 4.55 -8.32
C THR A 7 16.41 4.58 -6.84
N ARG A 8 15.76 3.53 -6.32
CA ARG A 8 15.35 3.44 -4.92
C ARG A 8 16.53 3.30 -3.98
N GLU A 9 17.60 2.63 -4.40
CA GLU A 9 18.82 2.50 -3.60
C GLU A 9 19.57 3.82 -3.52
N ARG A 10 19.63 4.54 -4.65
CA ARG A 10 20.21 5.89 -4.71
C ARG A 10 19.44 6.89 -3.87
N ALA A 11 18.12 6.77 -3.80
CA ALA A 11 17.28 7.60 -2.94
C ALA A 11 17.60 7.44 -1.44
N LYS A 12 18.08 6.27 -0.99
CA LYS A 12 18.49 6.04 0.41
C LYS A 12 19.75 6.84 0.80
N LEU A 13 20.57 7.23 -0.17
CA LEU A 13 21.80 8.01 0.07
C LEU A 13 21.51 9.49 0.35
N ILE A 14 20.29 9.96 0.07
CA ILE A 14 19.90 11.36 0.24
C ILE A 14 19.66 11.66 1.72
N THR A 15 20.43 12.58 2.28
CA THR A 15 20.46 12.88 3.71
C THR A 15 20.27 14.37 3.97
N ARG A 16 19.39 14.73 4.91
CA ARG A 16 19.10 16.13 5.27
C ARG A 16 20.21 16.82 6.06
N LYS A 17 21.13 16.03 6.66
CA LYS A 17 22.27 16.50 7.45
C LYS A 17 23.51 16.88 6.63
N SER A 18 23.46 16.76 5.30
CA SER A 18 24.61 17.10 4.46
C SER A 18 24.75 18.61 4.25
N ARG A 19 25.95 19.09 3.91
CA ARG A 19 26.19 20.48 3.49
C ARG A 19 25.46 20.87 2.20
N LEU A 20 25.05 19.89 1.39
CA LEU A 20 24.34 20.10 0.13
C LEU A 20 22.83 20.07 0.32
N SER A 21 22.12 20.93 -0.41
CA SER A 21 20.66 20.91 -0.43
C SER A 21 20.13 19.59 -1.04
N ILE A 22 18.94 19.16 -0.61
CA ILE A 22 18.27 17.96 -1.16
C ILE A 22 18.14 18.05 -2.69
N ARG A 23 17.91 19.24 -3.24
CA ARG A 23 17.85 19.47 -4.69
C ARG A 23 19.18 19.10 -5.39
N CYS A 24 20.30 19.53 -4.82
CA CYS A 24 21.62 19.24 -5.37
C CYS A 24 21.93 17.74 -5.30
N GLN A 25 21.59 17.11 -4.16
CA GLN A 25 21.73 15.66 -3.98
C GLN A 25 20.89 14.86 -4.98
N CYS A 26 19.61 15.21 -5.18
CA CYS A 26 18.75 14.60 -6.20
C CYS A 26 19.33 14.72 -7.61
N ARG A 27 19.87 15.90 -7.96
CA ARG A 27 20.44 16.15 -9.30
C ARG A 27 21.70 15.31 -9.52
N LEU A 28 22.59 15.26 -8.53
CA LEU A 28 23.80 14.44 -8.59
C LEU A 28 23.47 12.94 -8.70
N LEU A 29 22.51 12.50 -7.88
CA LEU A 29 22.05 11.11 -7.83
C LEU A 29 20.95 10.80 -8.83
N HIS A 30 20.65 11.65 -9.82
CA HIS A 30 19.62 11.46 -10.84
C HIS A 30 18.32 10.82 -10.31
N VAL A 31 17.88 11.23 -9.12
CA VAL A 31 16.69 10.69 -8.45
C VAL A 31 15.58 11.74 -8.52
N PRO A 32 14.36 11.38 -8.95
CA PRO A 32 13.24 12.30 -8.96
C PRO A 32 12.91 12.72 -7.52
N ARG A 33 12.70 14.02 -7.33
CA ARG A 33 12.49 14.61 -6.00
C ARG A 33 11.26 14.05 -5.28
N SER A 34 10.25 13.61 -6.04
CA SER A 34 9.06 12.95 -5.52
C SER A 34 9.42 11.70 -4.70
N MET A 35 10.43 10.93 -5.12
CA MET A 35 10.84 9.71 -4.42
C MET A 35 11.47 9.99 -3.05
N VAL A 36 12.06 11.17 -2.86
CA VAL A 36 12.68 11.56 -1.57
C VAL A 36 11.62 11.96 -0.55
N TYR A 37 10.56 12.63 -1.00
CA TYR A 37 9.47 13.07 -0.11
C TYR A 37 8.38 12.02 0.04
N TYR A 38 8.25 11.11 -0.92
CA TYR A 38 7.27 10.04 -0.87
C TYR A 38 7.72 8.97 0.13
N GLN A 39 7.27 9.10 1.37
CA GLN A 39 7.33 8.01 2.33
C GLN A 39 6.20 7.03 2.01
N LEU A 40 6.56 5.75 1.88
CA LEU A 40 5.58 4.67 1.89
C LEU A 40 4.93 4.64 3.28
N SER A 41 3.85 5.39 3.47
CA SER A 41 3.01 5.23 4.64
C SER A 41 2.35 3.85 4.53
N GLY A 42 2.58 2.99 5.53
CA GLY A 42 1.83 1.75 5.66
C GLY A 42 0.32 2.02 5.77
N GLU A 43 -0.48 1.00 5.51
CA GLU A 43 -1.93 1.10 5.75
C GLU A 43 -2.21 1.15 7.26
N SER A 44 -3.21 1.95 7.66
CA SER A 44 -3.66 2.04 9.06
C SER A 44 -4.14 0.68 9.59
N ALA A 45 -4.01 0.43 10.90
CA ALA A 45 -4.51 -0.77 11.56
C ALA A 45 -6.00 -1.02 11.29
N GLU A 46 -6.81 0.04 11.21
CA GLU A 46 -8.23 -0.10 10.85
C GLU A 46 -8.41 -0.60 9.41
N ASN A 47 -7.54 -0.18 8.50
CA ASN A 47 -7.57 -0.64 7.11
C ASN A 47 -7.14 -2.10 7.03
N LEU A 48 -6.16 -2.53 7.83
CA LEU A 48 -5.74 -3.93 7.93
C LEU A 48 -6.90 -4.83 8.38
N GLN A 49 -7.57 -4.48 9.49
CA GLN A 49 -8.75 -5.22 9.95
C GLN A 49 -9.88 -5.24 8.93
N LEU A 50 -10.08 -4.12 8.22
CA LEU A 50 -11.10 -4.04 7.19
C LEU A 50 -10.76 -4.93 5.99
N MET A 51 -9.49 -4.97 5.59
CA MET A 51 -9.01 -5.85 4.54
C MET A 51 -9.17 -7.33 4.91
N GLU A 52 -8.82 -7.73 6.14
CA GLU A 52 -9.03 -9.12 6.60
C GLU A 52 -10.51 -9.54 6.56
N LYS A 53 -11.42 -8.63 6.91
CA LYS A 53 -12.87 -8.88 6.82
C LYS A 53 -13.35 -9.01 5.38
N ILE A 54 -12.82 -8.19 4.47
CA ILE A 54 -13.12 -8.30 3.03
C ILE A 54 -12.65 -9.65 2.51
N ASP A 55 -11.44 -10.09 2.88
CA ASP A 55 -10.88 -11.36 2.45
C ASP A 55 -11.78 -12.54 2.90
N ARG A 56 -12.24 -12.55 4.17
CA ARG A 56 -13.17 -13.58 4.66
C ARG A 56 -14.51 -13.57 3.92
N LEU A 57 -15.11 -12.39 3.73
CA LEU A 57 -16.39 -12.26 3.03
C LEU A 57 -16.30 -12.64 1.55
N HIS A 58 -15.13 -12.47 0.94
CA HIS A 58 -14.89 -12.85 -0.44
C HIS A 58 -14.70 -14.37 -0.60
N LEU A 59 -14.17 -15.05 0.43
CA LEU A 59 -14.16 -16.52 0.49
C LEU A 59 -15.59 -17.09 0.59
N ASP A 60 -16.48 -16.40 1.31
CA ASP A 60 -17.88 -16.83 1.46
C ASP A 60 -18.74 -16.52 0.21
N ASP A 61 -18.55 -15.36 -0.42
CA ASP A 61 -19.21 -14.97 -1.68
C ASP A 61 -18.19 -14.37 -2.67
N PRO A 62 -17.57 -15.20 -3.53
CA PRO A 62 -16.61 -14.72 -4.52
C PRO A 62 -17.24 -13.81 -5.58
N SER A 63 -18.55 -13.87 -5.78
CA SER A 63 -19.27 -13.01 -6.72
C SER A 63 -19.55 -11.61 -6.15
N ALA A 64 -19.30 -11.40 -4.85
CA ALA A 64 -19.55 -10.14 -4.16
C ALA A 64 -18.57 -9.04 -4.58
N GLY A 65 -18.94 -8.28 -5.61
CA GLY A 65 -18.26 -7.03 -5.93
C GLY A 65 -18.41 -5.96 -4.85
N SER A 66 -17.73 -4.82 -5.03
CA SER A 66 -17.67 -3.69 -4.08
C SER A 66 -19.03 -3.22 -3.52
N ARG A 67 -20.11 -3.30 -4.31
CA ARG A 67 -21.47 -2.92 -3.89
C ARG A 67 -22.05 -3.85 -2.82
N ARG A 68 -21.85 -5.17 -2.96
CA ARG A 68 -22.30 -6.17 -1.98
C ARG A 68 -21.38 -6.16 -0.77
N MET A 69 -20.08 -6.06 -1.00
CA MET A 69 -19.05 -6.01 0.06
C MET A 69 -19.28 -4.85 1.03
N TYR A 70 -19.60 -3.66 0.53
CA TYR A 70 -19.97 -2.51 1.38
C TYR A 70 -21.18 -2.82 2.30
N LYS A 71 -22.21 -3.50 1.79
CA LYS A 71 -23.39 -3.84 2.60
C LYS A 71 -23.05 -4.87 3.67
N TYR A 72 -22.24 -5.88 3.36
CA TYR A 72 -21.80 -6.87 4.34
C TYR A 72 -20.97 -6.25 5.45
N LEU A 73 -20.02 -5.38 5.10
CA LEU A 73 -19.19 -4.66 6.06
C LEU A 73 -20.00 -3.71 6.96
N ARG A 74 -21.00 -3.03 6.38
CA ARG A 74 -21.90 -2.16 7.14
C ARG A 74 -22.75 -2.95 8.13
N ARG A 75 -23.22 -4.14 7.74
CA ARG A 75 -23.99 -5.04 8.61
C ARG A 75 -23.13 -5.67 9.72
N SER A 76 -21.91 -6.12 9.39
CA SER A 76 -21.05 -6.84 10.34
C SER A 76 -20.35 -5.93 11.34
N THR A 77 -20.02 -4.70 10.95
CA THR A 77 -19.17 -3.82 11.76
C THR A 77 -19.94 -2.63 12.34
N GLY A 78 -21.15 -2.33 11.85
CA GLY A 78 -21.97 -1.19 12.29
C GLY A 78 -21.37 0.20 12.00
N LYS A 79 -20.12 0.26 11.51
CA LYS A 79 -19.40 1.48 11.18
C LYS A 79 -19.81 2.02 9.80
N LYS A 80 -19.87 3.35 9.68
CA LYS A 80 -20.07 4.05 8.39
C LYS A 80 -18.77 3.99 7.56
N ILE A 81 -18.60 2.94 6.78
CA ILE A 81 -17.45 2.78 5.86
C ILE A 81 -17.88 3.25 4.48
N GLY A 82 -17.17 4.21 3.87
CA GLY A 82 -17.52 4.69 2.52
C GLY A 82 -17.34 3.62 1.43
N ARG A 83 -18.21 3.60 0.42
CA ARG A 83 -18.09 2.67 -0.72
C ARG A 83 -16.75 2.80 -1.43
N GLU A 84 -16.24 4.02 -1.57
CA GLU A 84 -14.95 4.27 -2.22
C GLU A 84 -13.77 3.73 -1.42
N ARG A 85 -13.87 3.75 -0.07
CA ARG A 85 -12.87 3.12 0.80
C ARG A 85 -12.84 1.61 0.56
N VAL A 86 -14.00 0.96 0.45
CA VAL A 86 -14.09 -0.47 0.14
C VAL A 86 -13.53 -0.77 -1.25
N ARG A 87 -13.89 0.03 -2.27
CA ARG A 87 -13.37 -0.12 -3.64
C ARG A 87 -11.84 0.03 -3.69
N ARG A 88 -11.29 1.06 -3.04
CA ARG A 88 -9.83 1.27 -2.93
C ARG A 88 -9.13 0.08 -2.27
N LEU A 89 -9.67 -0.42 -1.15
CA LEU A 89 -9.08 -1.55 -0.43
C LEU A 89 -9.15 -2.85 -1.23
N MET A 90 -10.26 -3.11 -1.94
CA MET A 90 -10.37 -4.25 -2.86
C MET A 90 -9.38 -4.13 -4.03
N ARG A 91 -9.17 -2.93 -4.57
CA ARG A 91 -8.16 -2.69 -5.63
C ARG A 91 -6.74 -2.86 -5.14
N GLY A 92 -6.41 -2.29 -3.99
CA GLY A 92 -5.07 -2.41 -3.38
C GLY A 92 -4.68 -3.85 -3.04
N ARG A 93 -5.67 -4.72 -2.85
CA ARG A 93 -5.52 -6.17 -2.64
C ARG A 93 -5.54 -6.99 -3.94
N GLY A 94 -5.87 -6.41 -5.09
CA GLY A 94 -6.00 -7.14 -6.36
C GLY A 94 -7.30 -7.95 -6.52
N VAL A 95 -8.36 -7.61 -5.79
CA VAL A 95 -9.66 -8.34 -5.77
C VAL A 95 -10.55 -7.99 -6.97
N GLU A 96 -10.00 -7.46 -8.07
CA GLU A 96 -10.83 -7.00 -9.18
C GLU A 96 -11.22 -8.08 -10.18
N THR A 97 -10.48 -9.19 -10.41
CA THR A 97 -11.06 -10.28 -11.23
C THR A 97 -10.37 -11.65 -11.34
N ASP A 98 -9.14 -11.92 -10.91
CA ASP A 98 -8.54 -13.26 -11.13
C ASP A 98 -7.67 -13.76 -9.96
N LEU A 99 -7.92 -15.01 -9.55
CA LEU A 99 -7.16 -15.93 -8.69
C LEU A 99 -5.76 -15.47 -8.19
N LYS A 100 -5.52 -15.61 -6.88
CA LYS A 100 -4.42 -16.40 -6.27
C LYS A 100 -4.33 -16.06 -4.78
N LEU A 101 -4.40 -17.10 -3.95
CA LEU A 101 -3.81 -17.07 -2.62
C LEU A 101 -2.35 -16.58 -2.79
N CYS A 102 -2.02 -15.38 -2.33
CA CYS A 102 -0.64 -14.98 -2.15
C CYS A 102 -0.55 -14.01 -0.98
N VAL A 103 -0.17 -14.60 0.15
CA VAL A 103 0.29 -13.92 1.37
C VAL A 103 1.41 -12.97 0.96
N ILE A 104 1.23 -11.66 1.14
CA ILE A 104 2.37 -10.77 1.35
C ILE A 104 2.32 -10.33 2.80
N SER A 105 2.71 -11.28 3.65
CA SER A 105 3.59 -10.95 4.76
C SER A 105 4.84 -10.30 4.16
N LYS A 106 4.87 -8.97 4.16
CA LYS A 106 6.10 -8.19 4.24
C LYS A 106 5.94 -7.18 5.36
N ASN A 107 5.70 -7.70 6.56
CA ASN A 107 6.39 -7.21 7.74
C ASN A 107 6.43 -8.32 8.80
N SER A 108 7.17 -9.39 8.50
CA SER A 108 7.88 -10.12 9.53
C SER A 108 8.91 -9.17 10.16
N GLN A 109 8.45 -8.41 11.14
CA GLN A 109 9.26 -8.09 12.32
C GLN A 109 8.44 -8.54 13.52
N VAL A 110 8.49 -9.84 13.75
CA VAL A 110 8.59 -10.38 15.11
C VAL A 110 10.07 -10.67 15.30
N VAL A 111 10.74 -9.89 16.13
CA VAL A 111 11.93 -10.26 16.92
C VAL A 111 11.77 -9.41 18.19
N VAL A 112 11.40 -10.05 19.31
CA VAL A 112 12.27 -10.24 20.50
C VAL A 112 13.03 -8.99 20.88
#